data_AF-E1YF98-F1
#
_entry.id   AF-E1YF98-F1
#
_cell.length_a   1.000
_cell.length_b   1.000
_cell.length_c   1.000
_cell.angle_alpha   90.00
_cell.angle_beta   90.00
_cell.angle_gamma   90.00
#
_symmetry.space_group_name_H-M   'P 1'
#
loop_
_entity.id
_entity.type
_entity.pdbx_description
1 polymer ?
#
loop_
_entity_poly.entity_id
_entity_poly.type
_entity_poly.pdbx_seq_one_letter_code
_entity_poly.pdbx_strand_id
1 'polypeptide(L)'
;MPAECASKLNKFSVSRESGLDKYSKASHPIRYGNYIKIRTEDYEYIFDLNGRAKIISGKRGDWSREDWLKLTKGNDWIFYTAGMGYNNAFAYEGEYYTLCLNYDSNSIFDYRPFKSQYVLNALNSLQCFVRNLKDIIDEPAYSEKSAAEKNN
;
A
#
# COMPACT_ATOMS: atom_id res chain seq x y z
N MET A 1 -1.03 -19.67 -8.77
CA MET A 1 -2.08 -19.37 -9.77
C MET A 1 -2.71 -18.06 -9.36
N PRO A 2 -2.75 -17.00 -10.19
CA PRO A 2 -3.38 -15.78 -9.72
C PRO A 2 -4.88 -16.02 -9.68
N ALA A 3 -5.44 -15.85 -8.49
CA ALA A 3 -6.87 -15.68 -8.30
C ALA A 3 -7.34 -14.61 -9.30
N GLU A 4 -8.43 -14.92 -9.98
CA GLU A 4 -9.14 -14.04 -10.89
C GLU A 4 -9.17 -12.62 -10.28
N CYS A 5 -8.61 -11.63 -10.98
CA CYS A 5 -8.66 -10.21 -10.58
C CYS A 5 -10.10 -9.70 -10.71
N ALA A 6 -11.01 -10.28 -9.95
CA ALA A 6 -12.41 -9.91 -9.90
C ALA A 6 -12.58 -8.85 -8.80
N SER A 7 -12.08 -7.64 -9.03
CA SER A 7 -12.48 -6.49 -8.23
C SER A 7 -12.51 -5.21 -9.07
N LYS A 8 -13.75 -4.84 -9.41
CA LYS A 8 -14.22 -3.57 -9.94
C LYS A 8 -13.42 -2.35 -9.45
N LEU A 9 -12.84 -1.59 -10.39
CA LEU A 9 -12.21 -0.27 -10.20
C LEU A 9 -13.22 0.85 -9.84
N ASN A 10 -14.29 0.56 -9.11
CA ASN A 10 -15.47 1.41 -9.19
C ASN A 10 -15.45 2.58 -8.22
N LYS A 11 -14.54 2.60 -7.24
CA LYS A 11 -14.41 3.73 -6.32
C LYS A 11 -13.01 3.83 -5.72
N PHE A 12 -12.20 4.71 -6.28
CA PHE A 12 -10.94 5.13 -5.68
C PHE A 12 -10.80 6.65 -5.73
N SER A 13 -10.00 7.22 -4.83
CA SER A 13 -9.59 8.61 -4.91
C SER A 13 -8.08 8.70 -5.02
N VAL A 14 -7.61 9.73 -5.72
CA VAL A 14 -6.19 10.02 -5.92
C VAL A 14 -5.91 11.41 -5.37
N SER A 15 -4.87 11.53 -4.55
CA SER A 15 -4.36 12.82 -4.09
C SER A 15 -2.85 12.86 -4.21
N ARG A 16 -2.33 14.05 -4.55
CA ARG A 16 -0.91 14.37 -4.35
C ARG A 16 -0.77 15.01 -2.99
N GLU A 17 0.17 14.51 -2.20
CA GLU A 17 0.42 15.01 -0.85
C GLU A 17 1.90 15.30 -0.64
N SER A 18 2.15 16.25 0.24
CA SER A 18 3.49 16.64 0.69
C SER A 18 3.65 16.20 2.14
N GLY A 19 4.59 15.28 2.37
CA GLY A 19 5.04 14.93 3.70
C GLY A 19 5.97 16.00 4.29
N LEU A 20 6.61 15.67 5.42
CA LEU A 20 7.62 16.55 6.00
C LEU A 20 8.83 16.71 5.06
N ASP A 21 9.41 17.89 5.09
CA ASP A 21 10.63 18.27 4.37
C ASP A 21 11.89 18.10 5.25
N LYS A 22 11.71 18.11 6.57
CA LYS A 22 12.77 17.97 7.57
C LYS A 22 12.53 16.77 8.47
N TYR A 23 13.63 16.12 8.85
CA TYR A 23 13.61 15.03 9.81
C TYR A 23 12.92 15.46 11.11
N SER A 24 11.99 14.64 11.59
CA SER A 24 11.32 14.79 12.87
C SER A 24 11.36 13.45 13.61
N LYS A 25 11.70 13.50 14.91
CA LYS A 25 11.67 12.32 15.77
C LYS A 25 10.23 12.09 16.22
N ALA A 26 9.60 11.05 15.71
CA ALA A 26 8.28 10.61 16.16
C ALA A 26 8.28 9.11 16.44
N SER A 27 7.40 8.70 17.36
CA SER A 27 7.14 7.29 17.68
C SER A 27 6.29 6.60 16.62
N HIS A 28 5.71 7.36 15.69
CA HIS A 28 5.01 6.83 14.53
C HIS A 28 5.75 7.21 13.24
N PRO A 29 5.72 6.37 12.22
CA PRO A 29 6.39 6.67 10.98
C PRO A 29 5.78 7.86 10.25
N ILE A 30 6.67 8.77 9.88
CA ILE A 30 6.36 10.01 9.20
C ILE A 30 6.57 9.83 7.70
N ARG A 31 5.69 10.43 6.89
CA ARG A 31 5.88 10.52 5.44
C ARG A 31 6.75 11.73 5.12
N TYR A 32 7.70 11.53 4.21
CA TYR A 32 8.66 12.56 3.78
C TYR A 32 8.57 12.78 2.29
N GLY A 33 8.75 14.03 1.88
CA GLY A 33 8.72 14.45 0.48
C GLY A 33 7.34 14.28 -0.17
N ASN A 34 7.32 14.40 -1.50
CA ASN A 34 6.09 14.32 -2.28
C ASN A 34 5.77 12.86 -2.62
N TYR A 35 4.48 12.51 -2.53
CA TYR A 35 3.99 11.20 -2.92
C TYR A 35 2.57 11.28 -3.48
N ILE A 36 2.18 10.24 -4.19
CA ILE A 36 0.82 10.04 -4.66
C ILE A 36 0.16 9.07 -3.69
N LYS A 37 -1.01 9.44 -3.19
CA LYS A 37 -1.84 8.58 -2.36
C LYS A 37 -3.06 8.17 -3.16
N ILE A 38 -3.30 6.87 -3.19
CA ILE A 38 -4.51 6.29 -3.78
C ILE A 38 -5.27 5.58 -2.68
N ARG A 39 -6.55 5.89 -2.53
CA ARG A 39 -7.43 5.26 -1.54
C ARG A 39 -8.52 4.50 -2.24
N THR A 40 -8.64 3.22 -1.90
CA THR A 40 -9.81 2.41 -2.22
C THR A 40 -10.69 2.30 -0.97
N GLU A 41 -11.73 1.49 -1.06
CA GLU A 41 -12.57 1.17 0.09
C GLU A 41 -11.77 0.48 1.20
N ASP A 42 -10.97 -0.52 0.83
CA ASP A 42 -10.28 -1.41 1.77
C ASP A 42 -8.82 -1.02 2.04
N TYR A 43 -8.16 -0.33 1.11
CA TYR A 43 -6.72 -0.08 1.18
C TYR A 43 -6.35 1.38 0.91
N GLU A 44 -5.21 1.78 1.44
CA GLU A 44 -4.48 2.99 1.05
C GLU A 44 -3.12 2.58 0.48
N TYR A 45 -2.82 3.11 -0.70
CA TYR A 45 -1.57 2.88 -1.42
C TYR A 45 -0.80 4.19 -1.51
N ILE A 46 0.49 4.14 -1.20
CA ILE A 46 1.41 5.26 -1.43
C ILE A 46 2.35 4.90 -2.57
N PHE A 47 2.41 5.77 -3.56
CA PHE A 47 3.32 5.67 -4.69
C PHE A 47 4.34 6.80 -4.65
N ASP A 48 5.56 6.52 -5.13
CA ASP A 48 6.47 7.60 -5.49
C ASP A 48 6.00 8.34 -6.76
N LEU A 49 6.71 9.42 -7.10
CA LEU A 49 6.41 10.20 -8.31
C LEU A 49 6.72 9.45 -9.62
N ASN A 50 7.40 8.29 -9.55
CA ASN A 50 7.64 7.41 -10.69
C ASN A 50 6.59 6.30 -10.80
N GLY A 51 5.52 6.35 -9.99
CA GLY A 51 4.46 5.35 -10.00
C GLY A 51 4.85 4.00 -9.37
N ARG A 52 5.93 3.94 -8.58
CA ARG A 52 6.29 2.73 -7.83
C ARG A 52 5.56 2.72 -6.51
N ALA A 53 4.85 1.63 -6.23
CA ALA A 53 4.24 1.41 -4.92
C ALA A 53 5.34 1.37 -3.85
N LYS A 54 5.14 2.12 -2.77
CA LYS A 54 6.02 2.14 -1.61
C LYS A 54 5.37 1.49 -0.41
N ILE A 55 4.09 1.76 -0.18
CA ILE A 55 3.40 1.39 1.05
C ILE A 55 1.97 0.94 0.73
N ILE A 56 1.49 -0.07 1.46
CA ILE A 56 0.10 -0.49 1.51
C ILE A 56 -0.35 -0.53 2.97
N SER A 57 -1.48 0.07 3.29
CA SER A 57 -2.12 -0.08 4.60
C SER A 57 -3.58 -0.50 4.45
N GLY A 58 -4.04 -1.35 5.37
CA GLY A 58 -5.44 -1.74 5.48
C GLY A 58 -6.28 -0.64 6.13
N LYS A 59 -7.54 -0.51 5.72
CA LYS A 59 -8.50 0.44 6.30
C LYS A 59 -9.63 -0.23 7.09
N ARG A 60 -9.79 -1.54 6.93
CA ARG A 60 -10.91 -2.33 7.45
C ARG A 60 -10.45 -3.76 7.79
N GLY A 61 -11.30 -4.47 8.54
CA GLY A 61 -11.09 -5.86 8.93
C GLY A 61 -10.10 -6.02 10.09
N ASP A 62 -9.49 -7.21 10.16
CA ASP A 62 -8.57 -7.60 11.23
C ASP A 62 -7.16 -7.00 11.09
N TRP A 63 -6.92 -6.22 10.04
CA TRP A 63 -5.67 -5.48 9.87
C TRP A 63 -5.71 -4.21 10.74
N SER A 64 -4.85 -4.14 11.75
CA SER A 64 -4.65 -2.94 12.58
C SER A 64 -4.37 -1.69 11.74
N ARG A 65 -4.96 -0.55 12.11
CA ARG A 65 -4.81 0.71 11.36
C ARG A 65 -3.39 1.26 11.41
N GLU A 66 -2.62 0.82 12.40
CA GLU A 66 -1.25 1.21 12.66
C GLU A 66 -0.27 0.41 11.81
N ASP A 67 -0.69 -0.77 11.33
CA ASP A 67 0.15 -1.71 10.58
C ASP A 67 0.17 -1.40 9.08
N TRP A 68 1.29 -1.70 8.42
CA TRP A 68 1.39 -1.55 6.97
C TRP A 68 2.47 -2.42 6.35
N LEU A 69 2.40 -2.56 5.04
CA LEU A 69 3.47 -3.08 4.21
C LEU A 69 4.30 -1.93 3.65
N LYS A 70 5.63 -2.08 3.64
CA LYS A 70 6.56 -1.16 2.97
C LYS A 70 7.46 -1.93 2.02
N LEU A 71 7.54 -1.47 0.78
CA LEU A 71 8.43 -2.02 -0.24
C LEU A 71 9.83 -1.44 -0.04
N THR A 72 10.82 -2.32 0.04
CA THR A 72 12.24 -1.94 0.07
C THR A 72 12.73 -1.54 -1.31
N LYS A 73 13.94 -0.94 -1.37
CA LYS A 73 14.61 -0.70 -2.66
C LYS A 73 14.96 -2.01 -3.39
N GLY A 74 15.03 -3.14 -2.68
CA GLY A 74 15.25 -4.48 -3.23
C GLY A 74 14.00 -5.15 -3.78
N ASN A 75 12.86 -4.46 -3.79
CA ASN A 75 11.53 -5.00 -4.14
C ASN A 75 10.99 -6.08 -3.17
N ASP A 76 11.46 -6.08 -1.92
CA ASP A 76 10.90 -6.93 -0.87
C ASP A 76 9.84 -6.17 -0.08
N TRP A 77 8.76 -6.84 0.27
CA TRP A 77 7.78 -6.31 1.20
C TRP A 77 8.19 -6.62 2.65
N ILE A 78 8.12 -5.61 3.50
CA ILE A 78 8.26 -5.74 4.95
C ILE A 78 6.94 -5.34 5.58
N PHE A 79 6.40 -6.18 6.46
CA PHE A 79 5.21 -5.86 7.25
C PHE A 79 5.66 -5.21 8.56
N TYR A 80 5.24 -3.98 8.78
CA TYR A 80 5.45 -3.24 10.01
C TYR A 80 4.22 -3.41 10.87
N THR A 81 4.41 -3.96 12.07
CA THR A 81 3.31 -4.15 13.00
C THR A 81 3.58 -3.43 14.32
N ALA A 82 2.54 -2.78 14.83
CA ALA A 82 2.46 -2.37 16.22
C ALA A 82 1.87 -3.50 17.09
N GLY A 83 1.58 -4.68 16.51
CA GLY A 83 0.67 -5.76 16.94
C GLY A 83 0.84 -6.38 18.33
N MET A 84 1.74 -5.88 19.17
CA MET A 84 1.77 -6.18 20.61
C MET A 84 1.40 -4.96 21.46
N GLY A 85 1.00 -3.85 20.84
CA GLY A 85 0.98 -2.52 21.43
C GLY A 85 2.36 -1.87 21.41
N TYR A 86 2.40 -0.57 21.16
CA TYR A 86 3.63 0.25 21.11
C TYR A 86 4.57 0.02 22.30
N ASN A 87 4.01 -0.12 23.50
CA ASN A 87 4.79 -0.29 24.73
C ASN A 87 5.52 -1.64 24.79
N ASN A 88 4.92 -2.69 24.25
CA ASN A 88 5.51 -4.03 24.30
C ASN A 88 6.61 -4.17 23.26
N ALA A 89 6.38 -3.74 22.02
CA ALA A 89 7.43 -3.70 20.99
C ALA A 89 8.64 -2.89 21.47
N PHE A 90 8.39 -1.71 22.06
CA PHE A 90 9.46 -0.87 22.58
C PHE A 90 10.20 -1.50 23.76
N ALA A 91 9.50 -2.18 24.66
CA ALA A 91 10.13 -2.85 25.81
C ALA A 91 11.08 -4.00 25.38
N TYR A 92 10.75 -4.72 24.31
CA TYR A 92 11.56 -5.85 23.83
C TYR A 92 12.65 -5.43 22.83
N GLU A 93 12.35 -4.49 21.94
CA GLU A 93 13.21 -4.16 20.78
C GLU A 93 13.80 -2.76 20.84
N GLY A 94 13.33 -1.90 21.76
CA GLY A 94 13.65 -0.47 21.76
C GLY A 94 12.98 0.31 20.62
N GLU A 95 12.10 -0.35 19.87
CA GLU A 95 11.45 0.17 18.67
C GLU A 95 9.93 0.17 18.81
N TYR A 96 9.25 1.15 18.21
CA TYR A 96 7.79 1.27 18.28
C TYR A 96 7.04 0.34 17.32
N TYR A 97 7.77 -0.29 16.40
CA TYR A 97 7.23 -1.18 15.38
C TYR A 97 8.15 -2.38 15.20
N THR A 98 7.54 -3.57 15.17
CA THR A 98 8.24 -4.80 14.84
C THR A 98 8.26 -5.01 13.33
N LEU A 99 9.43 -5.39 12.82
CA LEU A 99 9.64 -5.70 11.41
C LEU A 99 9.40 -7.19 11.18
N CYS A 100 8.36 -7.52 10.43
CA CYS A 100 8.12 -8.88 9.95
C CYS A 100 8.58 -8.99 8.50
N LEU A 101 9.52 -9.89 8.26
CA LEU A 101 10.12 -10.14 6.95
C LEU A 101 9.44 -11.34 6.29
N ASN A 102 9.43 -11.37 4.95
CA ASN A 102 8.81 -12.44 4.17
C ASN A 102 9.74 -13.67 4.00
N TYR A 103 10.32 -14.15 5.10
CA TYR A 103 11.03 -15.43 5.13
C TYR A 103 10.67 -16.19 6.41
N ASP A 104 10.68 -17.51 6.34
CA ASP A 104 10.13 -18.36 7.40
C ASP A 104 11.01 -18.47 8.66
N SER A 105 12.32 -18.27 8.52
CA SER A 105 13.32 -18.39 9.59
C SER A 105 13.52 -17.10 10.40
N ASN A 106 14.24 -17.17 11.53
CA ASN A 106 14.77 -16.04 12.31
C ASN A 106 13.79 -14.92 12.70
N SER A 107 12.48 -15.16 12.71
CA SER A 107 11.54 -14.23 13.31
C SER A 107 11.61 -14.35 14.83
N ILE A 108 11.75 -13.21 15.50
CA ILE A 108 11.79 -13.10 16.96
C ILE A 108 10.45 -13.52 17.57
N PHE A 109 9.36 -13.24 16.87
CA PHE A 109 8.00 -13.59 17.29
C PHE A 109 7.44 -14.72 16.43
N ASP A 110 6.54 -15.54 17.00
CA ASP A 110 5.73 -16.51 16.23
C ASP A 110 4.57 -15.82 15.49
N TYR A 111 4.84 -14.65 14.94
CA TYR A 111 3.91 -13.87 14.13
C TYR A 111 4.37 -13.93 12.67
N ARG A 112 3.46 -14.33 11.78
CA ARG A 112 3.74 -14.56 10.35
C ARG A 112 2.70 -13.84 9.48
N PRO A 113 2.76 -12.51 9.37
CA PRO A 113 1.73 -11.74 8.67
C PRO A 113 1.65 -12.08 7.18
N PHE A 114 2.74 -12.47 6.53
CA PHE A 114 2.73 -12.89 5.12
C PHE A 114 1.96 -14.20 4.84
N LYS A 115 1.63 -14.98 5.88
CA LYS A 115 0.75 -16.16 5.76
C LYS A 115 -0.73 -15.82 5.98
N SER A 116 -1.02 -14.58 6.38
CA SER A 116 -2.38 -14.17 6.66
C SER A 116 -3.15 -13.81 5.39
N GLN A 117 -4.47 -13.99 5.44
CA GLN A 117 -5.32 -13.62 4.32
C GLN A 117 -5.32 -12.11 4.08
N TYR A 118 -5.16 -11.27 5.11
CA TYR A 118 -5.18 -9.82 4.97
C TYR A 118 -3.97 -9.30 4.19
N VAL A 119 -2.75 -9.79 4.45
CA VAL A 119 -1.56 -9.41 3.67
C VAL A 119 -1.66 -9.92 2.24
N LEU A 120 -2.06 -11.18 2.06
CA LEU A 120 -2.22 -11.77 0.73
C LEU A 120 -3.26 -11.00 -0.11
N ASN A 121 -4.39 -10.63 0.50
CA ASN A 121 -5.42 -9.83 -0.16
C ASN A 121 -4.93 -8.44 -0.55
N ALA A 122 -4.15 -7.76 0.30
CA ALA A 122 -3.61 -6.45 -0.01
C ALA A 122 -2.60 -6.49 -1.16
N LEU A 123 -1.70 -7.47 -1.17
CA LEU A 123 -0.73 -7.68 -2.25
C LEU A 123 -1.44 -8.00 -3.57
N ASN A 124 -2.43 -8.90 -3.54
CA ASN A 124 -3.24 -9.23 -4.71
C ASN A 124 -4.04 -8.01 -5.19
N SER A 125 -4.63 -7.23 -4.27
CA SER A 125 -5.40 -6.03 -4.60
C SER A 125 -4.53 -4.98 -5.29
N LEU A 126 -3.30 -4.76 -4.82
CA LEU A 126 -2.36 -3.86 -5.51
C LEU A 126 -2.01 -4.35 -6.92
N GLN A 127 -1.72 -5.66 -7.07
CA GLN A 127 -1.42 -6.23 -8.39
C GLN A 127 -2.58 -6.07 -9.36
N CYS A 128 -3.80 -6.41 -8.93
CA CYS A 128 -4.99 -6.25 -9.75
C CYS A 128 -5.28 -4.77 -10.05
N PHE A 129 -5.09 -3.87 -9.08
CA PHE A 129 -5.27 -2.44 -9.28
C PHE A 129 -4.31 -1.89 -10.34
N VAL A 130 -3.01 -2.20 -10.24
CA VAL A 130 -2.01 -1.76 -11.22
C VAL A 130 -2.26 -2.36 -12.61
N ARG A 131 -2.70 -3.62 -12.69
CA ARG A 131 -3.06 -4.24 -13.96
C ARG A 131 -4.23 -3.52 -14.62
N ASN A 132 -5.31 -3.31 -13.87
CA ASN A 132 -6.51 -2.65 -14.40
C ASN A 132 -6.23 -1.18 -14.79
N LEU A 133 -5.31 -0.49 -14.11
CA LEU A 133 -4.87 0.85 -14.53
C LEU A 133 -4.13 0.83 -15.87
N LYS A 134 -3.28 -0.19 -16.11
CA LYS A 134 -2.60 -0.35 -17.40
C LYS A 134 -3.60 -0.61 -18.52
N ASP A 135 -4.56 -1.51 -18.28
CA ASP A 135 -5.60 -1.81 -19.26
C ASP A 135 -6.37 -0.54 -19.67
N ILE A 136 -6.62 0.40 -18.75
CA ILE A 136 -7.26 1.69 -19.05
C ILE A 136 -6.36 2.63 -19.87
N ILE A 137 -5.05 2.63 -19.62
CA ILE A 137 -4.10 3.52 -20.32
C ILE A 137 -3.77 2.96 -21.71
N ASP A 138 -3.71 1.64 -21.84
CA ASP A 138 -3.39 0.91 -23.06
C ASP A 138 -4.64 0.69 -23.94
N GLU A 139 -5.86 0.93 -23.43
CA GLU A 139 -7.01 1.15 -24.29
C GLU A 139 -6.70 2.34 -25.21
N PRO A 140 -6.76 2.16 -26.55
CA PRO A 140 -6.49 3.25 -27.46
C PRO A 140 -7.44 4.38 -27.10
N ALA A 141 -6.84 5.55 -26.87
CA ALA A 141 -7.49 6.77 -26.44
C ALA A 141 -8.95 6.84 -26.90
N TYR A 142 -9.81 7.27 -25.97
CA TYR A 142 -10.90 8.20 -26.23
C TYR A 142 -10.59 9.07 -27.46
N SER A 143 -10.87 8.52 -28.65
CA SER A 143 -10.58 9.13 -29.92
C SER A 143 -11.84 9.87 -30.28
N GLU A 144 -11.73 11.19 -30.26
CA GLU A 144 -12.49 12.09 -31.13
C GLU A 144 -14.02 12.16 -30.96
N LYS A 145 -14.66 11.60 -29.93
CA LYS A 145 -16.13 11.72 -29.78
C LYS A 145 -16.64 13.02 -29.15
N SER A 146 -15.79 13.99 -28.81
CA SER A 146 -16.22 15.32 -28.33
C SER A 146 -16.08 16.45 -29.37
N ALA A 147 -15.49 16.20 -30.54
CA ALA A 147 -15.33 17.22 -31.59
C ALA A 147 -16.45 17.19 -32.66
N ALA A 148 -17.28 16.14 -32.70
CA ALA A 148 -18.30 15.96 -33.73
C ALA A 148 -19.70 16.54 -33.39
N GLU A 149 -19.99 16.91 -32.15
CA GLU A 149 -21.32 17.43 -31.74
C GLU A 149 -21.49 18.96 -31.86
N LYS A 150 -20.56 19.66 -32.52
CA LYS A 150 -20.67 21.11 -32.77
C LYS A 150 -21.08 21.51 -34.19
N ASN A 151 -21.33 20.55 -35.08
CA ASN A 151 -21.72 20.82 -36.47
C ASN A 151 -22.93 19.97 -36.91
N ASN A 152 -24.07 20.12 -36.24
CA ASN A 152 -25.37 19.78 -36.83
C ASN A 152 -26.48 20.67 -36.29
#